data_AF-A0A9R1TJI2-F1
#
_entry.id   AF-A0A9R1TJI2-F1
#
_cell.length_a   1.000
_cell.length_b   1.000
_cell.length_c   1.000
_cell.angle_alpha   90.00
_cell.angle_beta   90.00
_cell.angle_gamma   90.00
#
_symmetry.space_group_name_H-M   'P 1'
#
loop_
_entity.id
_entity.type
_entity.pdbx_description
1 polymer ?
#
loop_
_entity_poly.entity_id
_entity_poly.type
_entity_poly.pdbx_seq_one_letter_code
_entity_poly.pdbx_strand_id
1 'polypeptide(L)'
;MVSGFLILLLTTVAILPEVKSVAKLAEPGEFPFIAIITANNNVTTFGVLISANEVVAASINIPIPPQIITIQFGCIFLNNCNTPKFLVERLEMDRRVNIFRMKLSNNTHHIAPIPRGPSQNYDSYSCKFVGSDLNSRRILSLDVIPINKDDCLKVGMTIFPDQQCFEDPSLSHEFNWGDVGGPVICHGFLIGLLSANSRLTQNIQFMYDLTRRRRQSKEFLRMPYRILG
;
A
#
# COMPACT_ATOMS: atom_id res chain seq x y z
N MET A 1 8.24 74.78 6.09
CA MET A 1 8.79 73.65 6.88
C MET A 1 7.89 72.45 6.68
N VAL A 2 8.51 71.29 6.59
CA VAL A 2 8.10 70.06 5.90
C VAL A 2 6.91 69.37 6.57
N SER A 3 5.89 69.03 5.78
CA SER A 3 4.77 68.17 6.17
C SER A 3 5.22 66.71 6.03
N GLY A 4 5.32 66.00 7.15
CA GLY A 4 5.74 64.60 7.21
C GLY A 4 4.54 63.65 7.09
N PHE A 5 4.43 62.96 5.96
CA PHE A 5 3.56 61.80 5.80
C PHE A 5 4.32 60.55 6.26
N LEU A 6 3.86 59.91 7.34
CA LEU A 6 4.37 58.62 7.79
C LEU A 6 3.59 57.52 7.06
N ILE A 7 4.24 56.82 6.13
CA ILE A 7 3.66 55.67 5.43
C ILE A 7 3.91 54.43 6.31
N LEU A 8 2.87 53.94 6.96
CA LEU A 8 2.86 52.66 7.67
C LEU A 8 2.73 51.52 6.62
N LEU A 9 3.85 50.92 6.28
CA LEU A 9 3.92 49.67 5.51
C LEU A 9 3.49 48.49 6.40
N LEU A 10 2.21 48.10 6.30
CA LEU A 10 1.72 46.84 6.85
C LEU A 10 2.22 45.68 5.98
N THR A 11 3.30 45.02 6.42
CA THR A 11 3.70 43.73 5.87
C THR A 11 2.74 42.66 6.37
N THR A 12 1.77 42.27 5.53
CA THR A 12 0.95 41.08 5.77
C THR A 12 1.85 39.86 5.67
N VAL A 13 2.29 39.33 6.81
CA VAL A 13 2.91 38.01 6.89
C VAL A 13 1.80 37.01 6.65
N ALA A 14 1.75 36.43 5.44
CA ALA A 14 0.89 35.30 5.14
C ALA A 14 1.42 34.10 5.95
N ILE A 15 0.82 33.86 7.12
CA ILE A 15 1.00 32.61 7.85
C ILE A 15 0.21 31.56 7.06
N LEU A 16 0.86 30.88 6.12
CA LEU A 16 0.33 29.60 5.64
C LEU A 16 0.38 28.65 6.85
N PRO A 17 -0.77 28.16 7.35
CA PRO A 17 -0.70 27.03 8.24
C PRO A 17 -0.06 25.90 7.43
N GLU A 18 1.07 25.37 7.90
CA GLU A 18 1.56 24.07 7.46
C GLU A 18 0.46 23.06 7.81
N VAL A 19 -0.43 22.81 6.85
CA VAL A 19 -1.43 21.76 6.98
C VAL A 19 -0.65 20.46 6.90
N LYS A 20 -0.19 19.96 8.05
CA LYS A 20 0.30 18.59 8.17
C LYS A 20 -0.82 17.70 7.65
N SER A 21 -0.56 17.00 6.54
CA SER A 21 -1.55 16.10 5.95
C SER A 21 -1.89 15.01 6.96
N VAL A 22 -3.14 14.96 7.40
CA VAL A 22 -3.62 13.99 8.39
C VAL A 22 -4.21 12.78 7.65
N ALA A 23 -4.09 11.58 8.23
CA ALA A 23 -4.77 10.39 7.74
C ALA A 23 -6.25 10.67 7.41
N LYS A 24 -6.63 10.37 6.17
CA LYS A 24 -7.98 10.56 5.61
C LYS A 24 -8.67 9.22 5.45
N LEU A 25 -9.87 9.08 5.99
CA LEU A 25 -10.72 7.90 5.74
C LEU A 25 -11.16 7.87 4.27
N ALA A 26 -11.10 6.69 3.67
CA ALA A 26 -11.44 6.49 2.27
C ALA A 26 -12.94 6.71 2.01
N GLU A 27 -13.24 7.32 0.87
CA GLU A 27 -14.58 7.44 0.32
C GLU A 27 -14.92 6.27 -0.63
N PRO A 28 -16.21 5.95 -0.83
CA PRO A 28 -16.62 4.93 -1.79
C PRO A 28 -16.05 5.18 -3.19
N GLY A 29 -15.37 4.18 -3.74
CA GLY A 29 -14.77 4.26 -5.09
C GLY A 29 -13.44 5.01 -5.17
N GLU A 30 -12.89 5.53 -4.08
CA GLU A 30 -11.59 6.23 -4.07
C GLU A 30 -10.42 5.30 -4.43
N PHE A 31 -10.45 4.06 -3.93
CA PHE A 31 -9.40 3.06 -4.16
C PHE A 31 -9.98 1.74 -4.72
N PRO A 32 -10.49 1.74 -5.97
CA PRO A 32 -11.20 0.59 -6.53
C PRO A 32 -10.29 -0.64 -6.73
N PHE A 33 -8.99 -0.43 -6.91
CA PHE A 33 -7.97 -1.47 -7.09
C PHE A 33 -7.54 -2.15 -5.78
N ILE A 34 -7.97 -1.66 -4.61
CA ILE A 34 -7.64 -2.30 -3.33
C ILE A 34 -8.38 -3.62 -3.24
N ALA A 35 -7.60 -4.68 -3.10
CA ALA A 35 -8.07 -6.04 -2.96
C ALA A 35 -8.20 -6.38 -1.47
N ILE A 36 -9.38 -6.75 -1.03
CA ILE A 36 -9.60 -7.37 0.28
C ILE A 36 -9.43 -8.87 0.09
N ILE A 37 -8.33 -9.41 0.60
CA ILE A 37 -7.99 -10.82 0.47
C ILE A 37 -8.42 -11.53 1.75
N THR A 38 -9.32 -12.50 1.61
CA THR A 38 -9.70 -13.39 2.71
C THR A 38 -9.16 -14.78 2.44
N ALA A 39 -8.34 -15.29 3.36
CA ALA A 39 -7.81 -16.65 3.32
C ALA A 39 -8.41 -17.50 4.45
N ASN A 40 -8.79 -18.74 4.12
CA ASN A 40 -9.38 -19.71 5.05
C ASN A 40 -10.54 -19.13 5.89
N ASN A 41 -11.33 -18.21 5.30
CA ASN A 41 -12.46 -17.48 5.90
C ASN A 41 -12.18 -16.59 7.12
N ASN A 42 -10.93 -16.45 7.59
CA ASN A 42 -10.63 -15.72 8.83
C ASN A 42 -9.56 -14.65 8.69
N VAL A 43 -8.55 -14.86 7.84
CA VAL A 43 -7.44 -13.90 7.74
C VAL A 43 -7.72 -12.93 6.62
N THR A 44 -7.81 -11.65 6.96
CA THR A 44 -8.09 -10.57 6.00
C THR A 44 -6.89 -9.65 5.88
N THR A 45 -6.42 -9.42 4.66
CA THR A 45 -5.28 -8.54 4.38
C THR A 45 -5.47 -7.75 3.09
N PHE A 46 -4.57 -6.78 2.87
CA PHE A 46 -4.54 -5.99 1.67
C PHE A 46 -3.87 -6.74 0.52
N GLY A 47 -4.40 -6.52 -0.67
CA GLY A 47 -3.71 -6.70 -1.93
C GLY A 47 -4.06 -5.57 -2.89
N VAL A 48 -3.50 -5.65 -4.10
CA VAL A 48 -3.64 -4.62 -5.11
C VAL A 48 -3.85 -5.25 -6.47
N LEU A 49 -4.91 -4.85 -7.16
CA LEU A 49 -5.17 -5.21 -8.56
C LEU A 49 -4.22 -4.44 -9.49
N ILE A 50 -3.30 -5.15 -10.14
CA ILE A 50 -2.29 -4.55 -11.03
C ILE A 50 -2.53 -4.82 -12.51
N SER A 51 -3.50 -5.67 -12.84
CA SER A 51 -4.00 -5.91 -14.19
C SER A 51 -5.43 -6.47 -14.11
N ALA A 52 -6.07 -6.74 -15.25
CA ALA A 52 -7.45 -7.22 -15.29
C ALA A 52 -7.72 -8.53 -14.52
N ASN A 53 -6.69 -9.30 -14.15
CA ASN A 53 -6.85 -10.53 -13.38
C ASN A 53 -5.65 -10.87 -12.47
N GLU A 54 -4.73 -9.93 -12.24
CA GLU A 54 -3.56 -10.16 -11.39
C GLU A 54 -3.62 -9.25 -10.16
N VAL A 55 -3.56 -9.86 -8.98
CA VAL A 55 -3.45 -9.19 -7.69
C VAL A 55 -2.08 -9.48 -7.08
N VAL A 56 -1.47 -8.47 -6.47
CA VAL A 56 -0.26 -8.62 -5.65
C VAL A 56 -0.55 -8.35 -4.19
N ALA A 57 0.08 -9.09 -3.29
CA ALA A 57 -0.11 -8.93 -1.85
C ALA A 57 1.14 -9.36 -1.07
N ALA A 58 1.31 -8.83 0.14
CA ALA A 58 2.32 -9.35 1.06
C ALA A 58 1.93 -10.76 1.54
N SER A 59 2.92 -11.65 1.72
CA SER A 59 2.64 -13.06 2.02
C SER A 59 2.37 -13.36 3.50
N ILE A 60 2.77 -12.47 4.42
CA ILE A 60 2.85 -12.83 5.84
C ILE A 60 1.50 -13.14 6.49
N ASN A 61 0.43 -12.51 5.99
CA ASN A 61 -0.92 -12.67 6.53
C ASN A 61 -1.72 -13.75 5.79
N ILE A 62 -1.08 -14.59 4.97
CA ILE A 62 -1.78 -15.63 4.22
C ILE A 62 -1.18 -16.99 4.59
N PRO A 63 -1.98 -17.90 5.18
CA PRO A 63 -1.50 -19.21 5.58
C PRO A 63 -1.03 -20.02 4.36
N ILE A 64 0.02 -20.83 4.55
CA ILE A 64 0.64 -21.64 3.48
C ILE A 64 0.57 -23.13 3.86
N PRO A 65 -0.04 -24.00 3.03
CA PRO A 65 -0.83 -23.68 1.85
C PRO A 65 -2.22 -23.14 2.26
N PRO A 66 -2.76 -22.14 1.54
CA PRO A 66 -4.13 -21.69 1.77
C PRO A 66 -5.09 -22.76 1.21
N GLN A 67 -6.16 -23.06 1.95
CA GLN A 67 -7.23 -23.94 1.47
C GLN A 67 -8.05 -23.20 0.43
N ILE A 68 -8.53 -22.00 0.78
CA ILE A 68 -9.29 -21.11 -0.10
C ILE A 68 -8.81 -19.67 0.04
N ILE A 69 -8.71 -18.97 -1.08
CA ILE A 69 -8.51 -17.52 -1.13
C ILE A 69 -9.66 -16.92 -1.93
N THR A 70 -10.34 -15.93 -1.34
CA THR A 70 -11.32 -15.10 -2.03
C THR A 70 -10.87 -13.66 -2.00
N ILE A 71 -11.15 -12.93 -3.07
CA ILE A 71 -10.79 -11.52 -3.22
C ILE A 71 -12.04 -10.68 -3.48
N GLN A 72 -12.14 -9.54 -2.82
CA GLN A 72 -13.21 -8.56 -3.02
C GLN A 72 -12.61 -7.18 -3.31
N PHE A 73 -13.34 -6.33 -4.03
CA PHE A 73 -12.89 -5.01 -4.47
C PHE A 73 -14.01 -3.98 -4.28
N GLY A 74 -13.66 -2.70 -4.20
CA GLY A 74 -14.64 -1.62 -4.03
C GLY A 74 -15.20 -1.50 -2.61
N CYS A 75 -14.56 -2.16 -1.65
CA CYS A 75 -14.89 -2.08 -0.23
C CYS A 75 -14.28 -0.81 0.37
N ILE A 76 -14.92 -0.22 1.38
CA ILE A 76 -14.32 0.83 2.22
C ILE A 76 -13.93 0.32 3.62
N PHE A 77 -14.28 -0.92 3.96
CA PHE A 77 -13.90 -1.59 5.19
C PHE A 77 -13.19 -2.90 4.85
N LEU A 78 -12.16 -3.26 5.63
CA LEU A 78 -11.47 -4.54 5.51
C LEU A 78 -12.40 -5.69 5.89
N ASN A 79 -13.16 -5.54 6.97
CA ASN A 79 -14.22 -6.47 7.37
C ASN A 79 -15.55 -6.03 6.75
N ASN A 80 -16.50 -6.94 6.61
CA ASN A 80 -17.86 -6.64 6.14
C ASN A 80 -17.95 -6.11 4.70
N CYS A 81 -17.03 -6.53 3.83
CA CYS A 81 -17.19 -6.28 2.42
C CYS A 81 -18.27 -7.19 1.81
N ASN A 82 -19.29 -6.58 1.20
CA ASN A 82 -20.44 -7.29 0.63
C ASN A 82 -20.42 -7.35 -0.91
N THR A 83 -19.29 -7.03 -1.54
CA THR A 83 -19.14 -7.08 -3.00
C THR A 83 -18.97 -8.53 -3.50
N PRO A 84 -19.13 -8.80 -4.80
CA PRO A 84 -18.86 -10.12 -5.35
C PRO A 84 -17.45 -10.63 -5.01
N LYS A 85 -17.35 -11.92 -4.68
CA LYS A 85 -16.08 -12.60 -4.39
C LYS A 85 -15.48 -13.17 -5.68
N PHE A 86 -14.20 -12.90 -5.89
CA PHE A 86 -13.39 -13.48 -6.96
C PHE A 86 -12.56 -14.65 -6.41
N LEU A 87 -12.59 -15.77 -7.12
CA LEU A 87 -11.75 -16.92 -6.80
C LEU A 87 -10.36 -16.75 -7.38
N VAL A 88 -9.35 -17.20 -6.62
CA VAL A 88 -7.98 -17.29 -7.11
C VAL A 88 -7.78 -18.65 -7.79
N GLU A 89 -7.35 -18.64 -9.04
CA GLU A 89 -7.01 -19.83 -9.84
C GLU A 89 -5.55 -20.25 -9.61
N ARG A 90 -4.66 -19.27 -9.50
CA ARG A 90 -3.21 -19.51 -9.36
C ARG A 90 -2.60 -18.62 -8.31
N LEU A 91 -1.76 -19.22 -7.47
CA LEU A 91 -0.97 -18.54 -6.45
C LEU A 91 0.52 -18.78 -6.72
N GLU A 92 1.25 -17.70 -6.96
CA GLU A 92 2.71 -17.73 -7.12
C GLU A 92 3.34 -16.95 -5.96
N MET A 93 4.31 -17.55 -5.27
CA MET A 93 5.07 -16.87 -4.21
C MET A 93 6.44 -16.47 -4.73
N ASP A 94 6.78 -15.20 -4.53
CA ASP A 94 8.17 -14.74 -4.61
C ASP A 94 8.77 -14.75 -3.20
N ARG A 95 9.47 -15.84 -2.86
CA ARG A 95 10.08 -16.02 -1.53
C ARG A 95 11.16 -15.01 -1.19
N ARG A 96 11.80 -14.38 -2.19
CA ARG A 96 12.86 -13.38 -1.93
C ARG A 96 12.29 -12.13 -1.29
N VAL A 97 11.04 -11.82 -1.62
CA VAL A 97 10.38 -10.57 -1.26
C VAL A 97 9.06 -10.78 -0.54
N ASN A 98 8.72 -12.02 -0.17
CA ASN A 98 7.52 -12.36 0.57
C ASN A 98 6.24 -11.72 -0.04
N ILE A 99 6.10 -11.85 -1.36
CA ILE A 99 4.94 -11.34 -2.12
C ILE A 99 4.25 -12.50 -2.82
N PHE A 100 2.92 -12.51 -2.73
CA PHE A 100 2.07 -13.34 -3.57
C PHE A 100 1.65 -12.60 -4.83
N ARG A 101 1.60 -13.35 -5.94
CA ARG A 101 0.88 -13.01 -7.15
C ARG A 101 -0.28 -13.97 -7.29
N MET A 102 -1.46 -13.41 -7.41
CA MET A 102 -2.71 -14.14 -7.46
C MET A 102 -3.36 -13.89 -8.81
N LYS A 103 -3.60 -14.96 -9.56
CA LYS A 103 -4.39 -14.88 -10.78
C LYS A 103 -5.83 -15.24 -10.48
N LEU A 104 -6.75 -14.33 -10.80
CA LEU A 104 -8.18 -14.53 -10.65
C LEU A 104 -8.73 -15.44 -11.75
N SER A 105 -9.71 -16.28 -11.41
CA SER A 105 -10.40 -17.14 -12.40
C SER A 105 -11.22 -16.33 -13.41
N ASN A 106 -11.74 -15.17 -12.98
CA ASN A 106 -12.54 -14.27 -13.80
C ASN A 106 -11.86 -12.90 -13.93
N ASN A 107 -12.06 -12.25 -15.07
CA ASN A 107 -11.56 -10.90 -15.28
C ASN A 107 -12.37 -9.86 -14.50
N THR A 108 -11.70 -8.78 -14.12
CA THR A 108 -12.22 -7.64 -13.36
C THR A 108 -12.44 -6.41 -14.26
N HIS A 109 -13.04 -6.59 -15.45
CA HIS A 109 -13.16 -5.53 -16.46
C HIS A 109 -13.85 -4.23 -16.00
N HIS A 110 -14.63 -4.29 -14.92
CA HIS A 110 -15.33 -3.13 -14.34
C HIS A 110 -14.53 -2.43 -13.21
N ILE A 111 -13.37 -2.95 -12.85
CA ILE A 111 -12.51 -2.42 -11.78
C ILE A 111 -11.23 -1.92 -12.42
N ALA A 112 -10.92 -0.63 -12.23
CA ALA A 112 -9.70 -0.04 -12.76
C ALA A 112 -8.49 -0.57 -11.96
N PRO A 113 -7.54 -1.30 -12.59
CA PRO A 113 -6.30 -1.68 -11.94
C PRO A 113 -5.37 -0.46 -11.78
N ILE A 114 -4.43 -0.54 -10.85
CA ILE A 114 -3.36 0.45 -10.73
C ILE A 114 -2.08 -0.06 -11.42
N PRO A 115 -1.48 0.71 -12.35
CA PRO A 115 -0.26 0.30 -13.00
C PRO A 115 0.91 0.28 -12.01
N ARG A 116 1.87 -0.64 -12.23
CA ARG A 116 3.16 -0.61 -11.52
C ARG A 116 3.99 0.59 -12.00
N GLY A 117 4.68 1.23 -11.07
CA GLY A 117 5.57 2.34 -11.37
C GLY A 117 6.79 1.90 -12.21
N PRO A 118 7.28 2.78 -13.10
CA PRO A 118 8.56 2.55 -13.78
C PRO A 118 9.71 2.47 -12.78
N SER A 119 10.79 1.78 -13.18
CA SER A 119 12.03 1.71 -12.40
C SER A 119 12.72 3.08 -12.46
N GLN A 120 12.59 3.86 -11.39
CA GLN A 120 13.19 5.18 -11.23
C GLN A 120 13.41 5.48 -9.74
N ASN A 121 14.01 6.64 -9.45
CA ASN A 121 14.08 7.13 -8.09
C ASN A 121 12.76 7.83 -7.70
N TYR A 122 12.20 7.44 -6.55
CA TYR A 122 10.99 8.03 -5.95
C TYR A 122 11.30 8.78 -4.65
N ASP A 123 12.57 8.89 -4.27
CA ASP A 123 12.97 9.61 -3.06
C ASP A 123 12.41 11.03 -3.07
N SER A 124 11.87 11.48 -1.93
CA SER A 124 11.26 12.81 -1.76
C SER A 124 9.97 13.06 -2.58
N TYR A 125 9.44 12.04 -3.29
CA TYR A 125 8.15 12.20 -3.96
C TYR A 125 7.02 12.23 -2.93
N SER A 126 6.03 13.09 -3.15
CA SER A 126 4.78 13.03 -2.39
C SER A 126 3.97 11.83 -2.87
N CYS A 127 3.84 10.83 -2.00
CA CYS A 127 3.13 9.59 -2.27
C CYS A 127 1.99 9.40 -1.27
N LYS A 128 1.12 8.43 -1.54
CA LYS A 128 0.05 8.04 -0.64
C LYS A 128 0.26 6.60 -0.18
N PHE A 129 0.21 6.39 1.11
CA PHE A 129 0.05 5.07 1.68
C PHE A 129 -1.45 4.81 1.89
N VAL A 130 -1.90 3.59 1.57
CA VAL A 130 -3.27 3.13 1.88
C VAL A 130 -3.18 2.01 2.91
N GLY A 131 -3.87 2.20 4.02
CA GLY A 131 -3.90 1.29 5.16
C GLY A 131 -5.28 1.16 5.74
N SER A 132 -5.35 0.73 7.00
CA SER A 132 -6.61 0.57 7.73
C SER A 132 -6.57 1.35 9.03
N ASP A 133 -7.67 2.03 9.33
CA ASP A 133 -7.92 2.53 10.66
C ASP A 133 -7.95 1.37 11.67
N LEU A 134 -7.27 1.56 12.79
CA LEU A 134 -7.11 0.54 13.83
C LEU A 134 -8.46 0.13 14.44
N ASN A 135 -9.34 1.11 14.67
CA ASN A 135 -10.57 0.92 15.42
C ASN A 135 -11.72 0.44 14.53
N SER A 136 -11.98 1.17 13.45
CA SER A 136 -13.11 0.94 12.56
C SER A 136 -12.82 -0.07 11.46
N ARG A 137 -11.54 -0.42 11.23
CA ARG A 137 -11.09 -1.25 10.09
C ARG A 137 -11.47 -0.65 8.73
N ARG A 138 -11.78 0.65 8.71
CA ARG A 138 -12.05 1.41 7.50
C ARG A 138 -10.74 1.68 6.78
N ILE A 139 -10.76 1.59 5.46
CA ILE A 139 -9.62 1.97 4.63
C ILE A 139 -9.35 3.45 4.84
N LEU A 140 -8.08 3.79 5.01
CA LEU A 140 -7.60 5.16 5.10
C LEU A 140 -6.43 5.37 4.14
N SER A 141 -6.09 6.63 3.91
CA SER A 141 -4.86 7.02 3.24
C SER A 141 -4.16 8.14 3.99
N LEU A 142 -2.84 8.18 3.91
CA LEU A 142 -2.04 9.31 4.37
C LEU A 142 -0.93 9.61 3.38
N ASP A 143 -0.48 10.85 3.39
CA ASP A 143 0.67 11.25 2.58
C ASP A 143 1.96 10.71 3.24
N VAL A 144 2.83 10.13 2.41
CA VAL A 144 4.11 9.55 2.81
C VAL A 144 5.20 9.94 1.83
N ILE A 145 6.44 9.90 2.29
CA ILE A 145 7.61 10.27 1.50
C ILE A 145 8.56 9.08 1.43
N PRO A 146 8.86 8.52 0.24
CA PRO A 146 9.94 7.56 0.09
C PRO A 146 11.28 8.21 0.43
N ILE A 147 12.08 7.50 1.22
CA ILE A 147 13.38 7.97 1.70
C ILE A 147 14.46 7.17 0.99
N ASN A 148 15.57 7.82 0.63
CA ASN A 148 16.72 7.15 0.04
C ASN A 148 17.25 5.99 0.91
N LYS A 149 17.94 5.04 0.28
CA LYS A 149 18.39 3.83 0.97
C LYS A 149 19.44 4.11 2.04
N ASP A 150 20.34 5.07 1.82
CA ASP A 150 21.43 5.38 2.73
C ASP A 150 20.92 5.96 4.05
N ASP A 151 19.93 6.84 3.98
CA ASP A 151 19.26 7.39 5.15
C ASP A 151 18.43 6.33 5.85
N CYS A 152 17.80 5.43 5.10
CA CYS A 152 17.08 4.34 5.73
C CYS A 152 17.99 3.33 6.45
N LEU A 153 19.20 3.07 5.93
CA LEU A 153 20.18 2.19 6.60
C LEU A 153 20.59 2.73 7.98
N LYS A 154 20.51 4.05 8.20
CA LYS A 154 20.81 4.68 9.50
C LYS A 154 19.81 4.32 10.60
N VAL A 155 18.65 3.75 10.25
CA VAL A 155 17.61 3.32 11.20
C VAL A 155 17.97 2.00 11.92
N GLY A 156 19.11 1.40 11.57
CA GLY A 156 19.68 0.26 12.30
C GLY A 156 18.96 -1.06 12.05
N MET A 157 18.37 -1.23 10.85
CA MET A 157 17.84 -2.50 10.36
C MET A 157 18.46 -2.88 9.01
N THR A 158 18.53 -4.18 8.75
CA THR A 158 18.92 -4.72 7.46
C THR A 158 17.80 -4.50 6.45
N ILE A 159 18.03 -3.62 5.48
CA ILE A 159 17.15 -3.41 4.33
C ILE A 159 17.60 -4.36 3.22
N PHE A 160 16.68 -5.16 2.70
CA PHE A 160 17.01 -6.05 1.58
C PHE A 160 17.11 -5.26 0.27
N PRO A 161 17.88 -5.75 -0.73
CA PRO A 161 18.03 -5.07 -2.02
C PRO A 161 16.72 -4.69 -2.72
N ASP A 162 15.67 -5.47 -2.44
CA ASP A 162 14.34 -5.38 -3.04
C ASP A 162 13.36 -4.56 -2.19
N GLN A 163 13.88 -3.83 -1.21
CA GLN A 163 13.13 -2.95 -0.33
C GLN A 163 13.56 -1.48 -0.49
N GLN A 164 12.64 -0.60 -0.14
CA GLN A 164 12.80 0.84 -0.05
C GLN A 164 12.09 1.29 1.22
N CYS A 165 12.39 2.48 1.73
CA CYS A 165 11.74 3.01 2.91
C CYS A 165 10.86 4.18 2.59
N PHE A 166 9.93 4.47 3.48
CA PHE A 166 9.12 5.66 3.45
C PHE A 166 8.82 6.12 4.87
N GLU A 167 8.49 7.39 5.05
CA GLU A 167 8.01 7.94 6.31
C GLU A 167 6.63 8.56 6.18
N ASP A 168 5.90 8.55 7.29
CA ASP A 168 4.80 9.47 7.54
C ASP A 168 5.38 10.76 8.17
N PRO A 169 5.49 11.88 7.41
CA PRO A 169 6.00 13.14 7.95
C PRO A 169 5.05 13.80 8.96
N SER A 170 3.76 13.43 8.94
CA SER A 170 2.74 14.00 9.81
C SER A 170 2.66 13.33 11.18
N LEU A 171 3.18 12.09 11.28
CA LEU A 171 3.02 11.21 12.43
C LEU A 171 1.54 11.02 12.82
N SER A 172 0.65 11.03 11.83
CA SER A 172 -0.80 10.97 12.04
C SER A 172 -1.35 9.55 12.06
N HIS A 173 -0.55 8.55 11.68
CA HIS A 173 -0.96 7.15 11.66
C HIS A 173 0.00 6.26 12.46
N GLU A 174 -0.56 5.40 13.32
CA GLU A 174 0.18 4.34 13.98
C GLU A 174 0.10 3.06 13.12
N PHE A 175 1.22 2.74 12.46
CA PHE A 175 1.32 1.54 11.64
C PHE A 175 1.12 0.28 12.49
N ASN A 176 0.41 -0.70 11.94
CA ASN A 176 0.14 -1.96 12.62
C ASN A 176 0.15 -3.16 11.67
N TRP A 177 0.03 -4.37 12.21
CA TRP A 177 0.08 -5.60 11.43
C TRP A 177 -1.03 -5.71 10.37
N GLY A 178 -2.15 -5.04 10.58
CA GLY A 178 -3.25 -4.93 9.63
C GLY A 178 -2.92 -4.08 8.41
N ASP A 179 -1.93 -3.20 8.49
CA ASP A 179 -1.46 -2.35 7.40
C ASP A 179 -0.48 -3.07 6.47
N VAL A 180 0.10 -4.20 6.91
CA VAL A 180 1.07 -4.94 6.11
C VAL A 180 0.43 -5.40 4.80
N GLY A 181 1.12 -5.16 3.69
CA GLY A 181 0.58 -5.33 2.34
C GLY A 181 -0.16 -4.10 1.79
N GLY A 182 -0.40 -3.07 2.61
CA GLY A 182 -0.96 -1.79 2.18
C GLY A 182 -0.08 -1.12 1.12
N PRO A 183 -0.65 -0.58 0.04
CA PRO A 183 0.15 -0.02 -1.05
C PRO A 183 0.70 1.36 -0.76
N VAL A 184 1.86 1.62 -1.35
CA VAL A 184 2.43 2.97 -1.52
C VAL A 184 2.30 3.36 -2.99
N ILE A 185 1.66 4.50 -3.22
CA ILE A 185 1.24 4.99 -4.53
C ILE A 185 1.84 6.36 -4.79
N CYS A 186 2.58 6.51 -5.88
CA CYS A 186 3.18 7.79 -6.28
C CYS A 186 2.70 8.14 -7.68
N HIS A 187 2.12 9.34 -7.87
CA HIS A 187 1.63 9.83 -9.17
C HIS A 187 0.75 8.80 -9.93
N GLY A 188 -0.14 8.11 -9.21
CA GLY A 188 -1.04 7.11 -9.80
C GLY A 188 -0.41 5.74 -10.10
N PHE A 189 0.84 5.51 -9.68
CA PHE A 189 1.54 4.24 -9.84
C PHE A 189 1.75 3.53 -8.51
N LEU A 190 1.55 2.22 -8.50
CA LEU A 190 1.95 1.35 -7.40
C LEU A 190 3.48 1.19 -7.40
N ILE A 191 4.14 1.68 -6.34
CA ILE A 191 5.60 1.57 -6.21
C ILE A 191 6.03 0.54 -5.16
N GLY A 192 5.17 0.24 -4.19
CA GLY A 192 5.50 -0.73 -3.15
C GLY A 192 4.32 -1.16 -2.30
N LEU A 193 4.58 -2.15 -1.44
CA LEU A 193 3.66 -2.62 -0.41
C LEU A 193 4.36 -2.57 0.94
N LEU A 194 3.68 -2.13 2.01
CA LEU A 194 4.23 -2.14 3.37
C LEU A 194 4.74 -3.55 3.70
N SER A 195 6.00 -3.60 4.10
CA SER A 195 6.73 -4.82 4.35
C SER A 195 6.49 -5.31 5.77
N ALA A 196 6.50 -6.63 5.92
CA ALA A 196 6.28 -7.30 7.19
C ALA A 196 7.45 -7.17 8.17
N ASN A 197 8.65 -6.86 7.68
CA ASN A 197 9.81 -6.58 8.52
C ASN A 197 9.92 -5.11 8.93
N SER A 198 8.91 -4.28 8.68
CA SER A 198 8.93 -2.88 9.11
C SER A 198 8.81 -2.77 10.63
N ARG A 199 9.43 -1.74 11.22
CA ARG A 199 9.20 -1.39 12.63
C ARG A 199 7.93 -0.56 12.72
N LEU A 200 6.81 -1.24 12.89
CA LEU A 200 5.47 -0.62 12.92
C LEU A 200 5.31 0.45 14.02
N THR A 201 6.14 0.42 15.07
CA THR A 201 6.18 1.44 16.14
C THR A 201 7.03 2.67 15.82
N GLN A 202 7.67 2.74 14.65
CA GLN A 202 8.50 3.86 14.20
C GLN A 202 7.82 4.66 13.09
N ASN A 203 8.32 5.85 12.78
CA ASN A 203 7.80 6.67 11.68
C ASN A 203 8.30 6.18 10.31
N ILE A 204 9.50 5.61 10.26
CA ILE A 204 10.10 5.05 9.04
C ILE A 204 9.68 3.60 8.89
N GLN A 205 9.04 3.32 7.77
CA GLN A 205 8.53 2.00 7.38
C GLN A 205 9.27 1.47 6.16
N PHE A 206 9.22 0.15 5.96
CA PHE A 206 9.80 -0.51 4.81
C PHE A 206 8.72 -0.92 3.85
N MET A 207 8.98 -0.81 2.56
CA MET A 207 8.13 -1.35 1.51
C MET A 207 8.91 -2.32 0.64
N TYR A 208 8.23 -3.35 0.15
CA TYR A 208 8.74 -4.13 -0.95
C TYR A 208 8.70 -3.28 -2.23
N ASP A 209 9.85 -3.01 -2.86
CA ASP A 209 9.97 -2.16 -4.05
C ASP A 209 9.48 -2.90 -5.30
N LEU A 210 8.28 -2.55 -5.77
CA LEU A 210 7.63 -3.18 -6.92
C LEU A 210 8.04 -2.59 -8.28
N THR A 211 8.92 -1.58 -8.31
CA THR A 211 9.31 -0.86 -9.53
C THR A 211 10.46 -1.52 -10.28
N ARG A 212 11.27 -2.31 -9.56
CA ARG A 212 12.43 -2.99 -10.14
C ARG A 212 12.01 -4.18 -11.00
N ARG A 213 12.62 -4.31 -12.19
CA ARG A 213 12.51 -5.54 -12.99
C ARG A 213 13.25 -6.67 -12.28
N ARG A 214 12.53 -7.72 -11.88
CA ARG A 214 13.11 -8.86 -11.15
C ARG A 214 13.29 -10.08 -12.06
N ARG A 215 14.43 -10.77 -11.93
CA ARG A 215 14.58 -12.16 -12.38
C ARG A 215 13.71 -13.02 -11.47
N GLN A 216 12.61 -13.52 -12.02
CA GLN A 216 11.61 -14.31 -11.30
C GLN A 216 12.23 -15.63 -10.79
N SER A 217 12.46 -15.76 -9.47
CA SER A 217 12.52 -17.09 -8.83
C SER A 217 11.12 -17.43 -8.37
N LYS A 218 10.31 -17.94 -9.30
CA LYS A 218 8.91 -18.30 -9.05
C LYS A 218 8.84 -19.66 -8.39
N GLU A 219 8.16 -19.73 -7.26
CA GLU A 219 7.65 -20.99 -6.76
C GLU A 219 6.13 -21.01 -6.93
N PHE A 220 5.67 -22.00 -7.69
CA PHE A 220 4.25 -22.24 -7.86
C PHE A 220 3.75 -23.01 -6.65
N LEU A 221 2.94 -22.36 -5.84
CA LEU A 221 2.21 -23.06 -4.79
C LEU A 221 1.00 -23.72 -5.44
N ARG A 222 0.97 -25.05 -5.46
CA ARG A 222 -0.24 -25.78 -5.85
C ARG A 222 -1.32 -25.48 -4.81
N MET A 223 -2.35 -24.74 -5.22
CA MET A 223 -3.58 -24.69 -4.43
C MET A 223 -4.22 -26.10 -4.44
N PRO A 224 -4.73 -26.58 -3.30
CA PRO A 224 -5.21 -27.96 -3.18
C PRO A 224 -6.45 -28.27 -4.04
N TYR A 225 -7.09 -27.28 -4.65
CA TYR A 225 -8.26 -27.52 -5.48
C TYR A 225 -7.90 -28.14 -6.83
N ARG A 226 -8.10 -29.46 -6.92
CA ARG A 226 -8.74 -30.04 -8.11
C ARG A 226 -10.13 -29.42 -8.21
N ILE A 227 -10.42 -28.79 -9.34
CA ILE A 227 -11.78 -28.46 -9.74
C ILE A 227 -12.54 -29.79 -9.77
N LEU A 228 -13.42 -30.02 -8.80
CA LEU A 228 -14.53 -30.95 -8.96
C LEU A 228 -15.64 -30.13 -9.59
N GLY A 229 -15.65 -30.17 -10.92
CA GLY A 229 -16.68 -29.67 -11.81
C GLY A 229 -16.62 -30.54 -13.06
#